data_AF-A0A857C710-F1
#
_entry.id   AF-A0A857C710-F1
#
_cell.length_a   1.000
_cell.length_b   1.000
_cell.length_c   1.000
_cell.angle_alpha   90.00
_cell.angle_beta   90.00
_cell.angle_gamma   90.00
#
_symmetry.space_group_name_H-M   'P 1'
#
loop_
_entity.id
_entity.type
_entity.pdbx_description
1 polymer ?
#
loop_
_entity_poly.entity_id
_entity_poly.type
_entity_poly.pdbx_seq_one_letter_code
_entity_poly.pdbx_strand_id
1 'polypeptide(L)'
;MLAVLKHFLRARSGASAVEFALVLPVFILVMLGIIAYGIYFGATHSVAQLAADAARASIAGLSDQERVRIVTEHVQRNAGQYALIDAGSVTVDAGPIAGDVTQFKVAVVYDASRLPIWTLGPILPLPSQTIRRVAVIKRGGY
;
A
#
# COMPACT_ATOMS: atom_id res chain seq x y z
N MET A 1 30.27 26.63 48.06
CA MET A 1 30.63 26.34 46.65
C MET A 1 30.91 24.85 46.38
N LEU A 2 31.81 24.17 47.12
CA LEU A 2 32.12 22.74 46.90
C LEU A 2 30.95 21.75 47.11
N ALA A 3 30.01 22.03 48.01
CA ALA A 3 28.86 21.15 48.28
C ALA A 3 27.87 21.10 47.10
N VAL A 4 27.67 22.23 46.42
CA VAL A 4 26.82 22.33 45.21
C VAL A 4 27.43 21.54 44.06
N LEU A 5 28.75 21.61 43.89
CA LEU A 5 29.47 20.86 42.86
C LEU A 5 29.39 19.34 43.10
N LYS A 6 29.53 18.88 44.35
CA LYS A 6 29.34 17.46 44.71
C LYS A 6 27.89 16.99 44.54
N HIS A 7 26.90 17.86 44.77
CA HIS A 7 25.49 17.54 44.56
C HIS A 7 25.18 17.41 43.06
N PHE A 8 25.70 18.33 42.23
CA PHE A 8 25.58 18.28 40.78
C PHE A 8 26.22 17.02 40.19
N LEU A 9 27.42 16.64 40.66
CA LEU A 9 28.11 15.41 40.22
C LEU A 9 27.44 14.11 40.71
N ARG A 10 26.58 14.16 41.73
CA ARG A 10 25.80 13.01 42.23
C ARG A 10 24.35 13.01 41.74
N ALA A 11 23.91 14.05 41.04
CA ALA A 11 22.55 14.18 40.56
C ALA A 11 22.28 13.21 39.40
N ARG A 12 21.58 12.11 39.69
CA ARG A 12 21.13 11.12 38.69
C ARG A 12 19.83 11.50 38.00
N SER A 13 19.15 12.57 38.44
CA SER A 13 17.87 13.03 37.90
C SER A 13 17.93 13.47 36.42
N GLY A 14 19.12 13.81 35.90
CA GLY A 14 19.32 14.12 34.48
C GLY A 14 19.66 12.91 33.61
N ALA A 15 19.98 11.75 34.18
CA ALA A 15 20.40 10.58 33.41
C ALA A 15 19.24 10.02 32.56
N SER A 16 18.03 9.95 33.10
CA SER A 16 16.83 9.52 32.37
C SER A 16 16.48 10.44 31.21
N ALA A 17 16.74 11.75 31.32
CA ALA A 17 16.53 12.70 30.23
C ALA A 17 17.50 12.44 29.06
N VAL A 18 18.76 12.08 29.36
CA VAL A 18 19.76 11.71 28.35
C VAL A 18 19.41 10.37 27.69
N GLU A 19 19.02 9.36 28.48
CA GLU A 19 18.56 8.07 27.97
C GLU A 19 17.36 8.21 27.04
N PHE A 20 16.37 9.03 27.44
CA PHE A 20 15.21 9.33 26.61
C PHE A 20 15.60 10.04 25.31
N ALA A 21 16.53 11.00 25.35
CA ALA A 21 17.00 11.70 24.16
C ALA A 21 17.70 10.77 23.14
N LEU A 22 18.27 9.65 23.60
CA LEU A 22 18.87 8.63 22.72
C LEU A 22 17.83 7.67 22.15
N VAL A 23 16.82 7.27 22.94
CA VAL A 23 15.80 6.28 22.51
C VAL A 23 14.71 6.93 21.65
N LEU A 24 14.29 8.15 21.98
CA LEU A 24 13.18 8.84 21.31
C LEU A 24 13.36 8.95 19.78
N PRO A 25 14.52 9.32 19.22
CA PRO A 25 14.69 9.42 17.77
C PRO A 25 14.47 8.08 17.06
N VAL A 26 14.98 6.99 17.64
CA VAL A 26 14.80 5.63 17.10
C VAL A 26 13.33 5.21 17.21
N PHE A 27 12.70 5.49 18.35
CA PHE A 27 11.28 5.22 18.55
C PHE A 27 10.40 5.95 17.53
N ILE A 28 10.65 7.24 17.30
CA ILE A 28 9.93 8.04 16.29
C ILE A 28 10.15 7.47 14.89
N LEU A 29 11.38 7.09 14.55
CA LEU A 29 11.69 6.50 13.24
C LEU A 29 10.92 5.19 13.02
N VAL A 30 10.87 4.31 14.03
CA VAL A 30 10.08 3.07 13.97
C VAL A 30 8.60 3.37 13.84
N MET A 31 8.07 4.32 14.61
CA MET A 31 6.65 4.69 14.56
C MET A 31 6.26 5.29 13.20
N LEU A 32 7.09 6.17 12.62
CA LEU A 32 6.90 6.69 11.26
C LEU A 32 6.96 5.57 10.23
N GLY A 33 7.88 4.61 10.40
CA GLY A 33 7.96 3.40 9.58
C GLY A 33 6.65 2.60 9.60
N ILE A 34 6.12 2.32 10.79
CA ILE A 34 4.85 1.59 10.97
C ILE A 34 3.71 2.33 10.26
N ILE A 35 3.61 3.65 10.42
CA ILE A 35 2.55 4.45 9.79
C ILE A 35 2.69 4.44 8.26
N ALA A 36 3.90 4.69 7.75
CA ALA A 36 4.16 4.76 6.31
C ALA A 36 3.85 3.43 5.61
N TYR A 37 4.36 2.32 6.16
CA TYR A 37 4.09 0.99 5.62
C TYR A 37 2.65 0.55 5.86
N GLY A 38 2.01 0.95 6.95
CA GLY A 38 0.58 0.71 7.18
C GLY A 38 -0.29 1.32 6.09
N ILE A 39 -0.02 2.58 5.72
CA ILE A 39 -0.71 3.26 4.61
C ILE A 39 -0.43 2.57 3.28
N TYR A 40 0.84 2.26 2.99
CA TYR A 40 1.22 1.61 1.73
C TYR A 40 0.61 0.21 1.58
N PHE A 41 0.64 -0.59 2.64
CA PHE A 41 0.03 -1.92 2.66
C PHE A 41 -1.50 -1.87 2.61
N GLY A 42 -2.11 -0.87 3.26
CA GLY A 42 -3.54 -0.60 3.12
C GLY A 42 -3.94 -0.35 1.67
N ALA A 43 -3.28 0.59 0.99
CA ALA A 43 -3.52 0.85 -0.43
C ALA A 43 -3.24 -0.40 -1.29
N THR A 44 -2.16 -1.12 -0.99
CA THR A 44 -1.81 -2.37 -1.67
C THR A 44 -2.91 -3.43 -1.57
N HIS A 45 -3.50 -3.58 -0.38
CA HIS A 45 -4.60 -4.52 -0.14
C HIS A 45 -5.86 -4.08 -0.88
N SER A 46 -6.20 -2.80 -0.81
CA SER A 46 -7.30 -2.21 -1.58
C SER A 46 -7.18 -2.49 -3.08
N VAL A 47 -5.99 -2.32 -3.68
CA VAL A 47 -5.75 -2.59 -5.11
C VAL A 47 -5.89 -4.08 -5.42
N ALA A 48 -5.47 -4.95 -4.51
CA ALA A 48 -5.62 -6.40 -4.65
C ALA A 48 -7.10 -6.83 -4.58
N GLN A 49 -7.88 -6.26 -3.67
CA GLN A 49 -9.31 -6.52 -3.55
C GLN A 49 -10.06 -6.05 -4.80
N LEU A 50 -9.77 -4.82 -5.27
CA LEU A 50 -10.33 -4.29 -6.51
C LEU A 50 -10.03 -5.18 -7.73
N ALA A 51 -8.79 -5.68 -7.85
CA ALA A 51 -8.42 -6.61 -8.91
C ALA A 51 -9.21 -7.93 -8.80
N ALA A 52 -9.36 -8.48 -7.60
CA ALA A 52 -10.10 -9.72 -7.36
C ALA A 52 -11.60 -9.58 -7.67
N ASP A 53 -12.22 -8.46 -7.27
CA ASP A 53 -13.63 -8.21 -7.50
C ASP A 53 -13.92 -7.94 -8.98
N ALA A 54 -13.05 -7.18 -9.66
CA ALA A 54 -13.14 -6.98 -11.10
C ALA A 54 -12.96 -8.30 -11.87
N ALA A 55 -12.00 -9.14 -11.47
CA ALA A 55 -11.83 -10.48 -12.04
C ALA A 55 -13.09 -11.35 -11.82
N ARG A 56 -13.68 -11.32 -10.64
CA ARG A 56 -14.94 -12.03 -10.34
C ARG A 56 -16.09 -11.52 -11.21
N ALA A 57 -16.22 -10.21 -11.37
CA ALA A 57 -17.25 -9.62 -12.22
C ALA A 57 -17.11 -10.09 -13.68
N SER A 58 -15.88 -10.20 -14.17
CA SER A 58 -15.59 -10.66 -15.54
C SER A 58 -16.12 -12.07 -15.83
N ILE A 59 -16.42 -12.91 -14.82
CA ILE A 59 -16.94 -14.27 -15.01
C ILE A 59 -18.21 -14.27 -15.89
N ALA A 60 -19.04 -13.24 -15.77
CA ALA A 60 -20.28 -13.09 -16.54
C ALA A 60 -20.07 -12.81 -18.05
N GLY A 61 -18.85 -12.43 -18.47
CA GLY A 61 -18.57 -12.12 -19.87
C GLY A 61 -18.50 -13.38 -20.74
N LEU A 62 -19.13 -13.36 -21.91
CA LEU A 62 -19.15 -14.49 -22.85
C LEU A 62 -18.00 -14.47 -23.86
N SER A 63 -17.33 -13.33 -24.02
CA SER A 63 -16.15 -13.15 -24.88
C SER A 63 -15.06 -12.37 -24.16
N ASP A 64 -13.82 -12.43 -24.65
CA ASP A 64 -12.71 -11.67 -24.04
C ASP A 64 -12.94 -10.16 -24.10
N GLN A 65 -13.54 -9.68 -25.19
CA GLN A 65 -13.92 -8.27 -25.32
C GLN A 65 -14.96 -7.87 -24.27
N GLU A 66 -15.97 -8.71 -24.04
CA GLU A 66 -17.00 -8.45 -23.03
C GLU A 66 -16.43 -8.49 -21.62
N ARG A 67 -15.52 -9.43 -21.34
CA ARG A 67 -14.82 -9.54 -20.05
C ARG A 67 -13.99 -8.30 -19.76
N VAL A 68 -13.23 -7.81 -20.75
CA VAL A 68 -12.47 -6.56 -20.64
C VAL A 68 -13.41 -5.39 -20.35
N ARG A 69 -14.53 -5.27 -21.08
CA ARG A 69 -15.51 -4.21 -20.86
C ARG A 69 -16.07 -4.24 -19.43
N ILE A 70 -16.50 -5.42 -18.95
CA ILE A 70 -17.01 -5.60 -17.58
C ILE A 70 -15.96 -5.21 -16.55
N VAL A 71 -14.70 -5.61 -16.73
CA VAL A 71 -13.60 -5.26 -15.82
C VAL A 71 -13.39 -3.75 -15.78
N THR A 72 -13.29 -3.10 -16.94
CA THR A 72 -13.09 -1.65 -17.04
C THR A 72 -14.23 -0.89 -16.38
N GLU A 73 -15.49 -1.26 -16.68
CA GLU A 73 -16.68 -0.65 -16.05
C GLU A 73 -16.74 -0.90 -14.54
N HIS A 74 -16.30 -2.07 -14.08
CA HIS A 74 -16.26 -2.40 -12.65
C HIS A 74 -15.23 -1.53 -11.92
N VAL A 75 -14.02 -1.40 -12.48
CA VAL A 75 -12.96 -0.57 -11.89
C VAL A 75 -13.37 0.90 -11.86
N GLN A 76 -13.90 1.43 -12.97
CA GLN A 76 -14.35 2.83 -13.05
C GLN A 76 -15.44 3.18 -12.02
N ARG A 77 -16.39 2.26 -11.78
CA ARG A 77 -17.50 2.51 -10.84
C ARG A 77 -17.10 2.32 -9.37
N ASN A 78 -16.19 1.40 -9.08
CA ASN A 78 -15.96 0.95 -7.71
C ASN A 78 -14.60 1.35 -7.13
N ALA A 79 -13.62 1.81 -7.93
CA ALA A 79 -12.28 2.12 -7.42
C ALA A 79 -12.28 3.11 -6.24
N GLY A 80 -13.15 4.12 -6.27
CA GLY A 80 -13.28 5.11 -5.19
C GLY A 80 -13.92 4.59 -3.90
N GLN A 81 -14.43 3.35 -3.88
CA GLN A 81 -15.00 2.72 -2.69
C GLN A 81 -13.92 2.02 -1.84
N TYR A 82 -12.74 1.79 -2.40
CA TYR A 82 -11.63 1.14 -1.69
C TYR A 82 -10.78 2.19 -0.98
N ALA A 83 -10.46 1.93 0.30
CA ALA A 83 -9.71 2.87 1.12
C ALA A 83 -8.32 3.16 0.54
N LEU A 84 -7.86 4.40 0.66
CA LEU A 84 -6.52 4.86 0.25
C LEU A 84 -6.25 4.77 -1.27
N ILE A 85 -7.29 4.60 -2.08
CA ILE A 85 -7.24 4.64 -3.54
C ILE A 85 -7.95 5.91 -4.04
N ASP A 86 -7.30 6.61 -4.95
CA ASP A 86 -7.92 7.61 -5.82
C ASP A 86 -8.30 6.96 -7.16
N ALA A 87 -9.58 6.98 -7.50
CA ALA A 87 -10.10 6.38 -8.73
C ALA A 87 -9.45 6.97 -10.00
N GLY A 88 -9.06 8.25 -9.97
CA GLY A 88 -8.39 8.92 -11.10
C GLY A 88 -6.95 8.44 -11.34
N SER A 89 -6.38 7.69 -10.39
CA SER A 89 -5.01 7.18 -10.42
C SER A 89 -4.96 5.66 -10.65
N VAL A 90 -6.08 5.04 -11.03
CA VAL A 90 -6.18 3.59 -11.30
C VAL A 90 -6.28 3.33 -12.80
N THR A 91 -5.48 2.38 -13.27
CA THR A 91 -5.58 1.82 -14.62
C THR A 91 -5.70 0.30 -14.56
N VAL A 92 -6.25 -0.31 -15.61
CA VAL A 92 -6.48 -1.75 -15.67
C VAL A 92 -5.99 -2.34 -16.99
N ASP A 93 -5.32 -3.49 -16.90
CA ASP A 93 -4.91 -4.34 -18.02
C ASP A 93 -5.58 -5.71 -17.83
N ALA A 94 -6.54 -6.04 -18.69
CA ALA A 94 -7.30 -7.27 -18.60
C ALA A 94 -7.27 -8.03 -19.94
N GLY A 95 -7.20 -9.35 -19.88
CA GLY A 95 -7.18 -10.17 -21.08
C GLY A 95 -6.86 -11.66 -20.84
N PRO A 96 -6.91 -12.48 -21.90
CA PRO A 96 -6.38 -13.84 -21.88
C PRO A 96 -4.91 -13.86 -21.43
N ILE A 97 -4.50 -14.94 -20.78
CA ILE A 97 -3.07 -15.21 -20.56
C ILE A 97 -2.49 -15.79 -21.85
N ALA A 98 -1.38 -15.22 -22.31
CA ALA A 98 -0.66 -15.74 -23.46
C ALA A 98 -0.21 -17.18 -23.18
N GLY A 99 -0.59 -18.12 -24.05
CA GLY A 99 -0.29 -19.54 -23.88
C GLY A 99 -1.30 -20.33 -23.03
N ASP A 100 -2.26 -19.68 -22.37
CA ASP A 100 -3.35 -20.35 -21.66
C ASP A 100 -4.68 -19.60 -21.84
N VAL A 101 -5.42 -19.99 -22.89
CA VAL A 101 -6.74 -19.46 -23.21
C VAL A 101 -7.83 -19.90 -22.24
N THR A 102 -7.53 -20.77 -21.26
CA THR A 102 -8.47 -21.14 -20.19
C THR A 102 -8.41 -20.17 -19.02
N GLN A 103 -7.47 -19.24 -19.01
CA GLN A 103 -7.32 -18.25 -17.94
C GLN A 103 -7.57 -16.84 -18.44
N PHE A 104 -8.09 -15.99 -17.55
CA PHE A 104 -8.29 -14.58 -17.79
C PHE A 104 -7.67 -13.78 -16.64
N LYS A 105 -6.75 -12.87 -17.00
CA LYS A 105 -5.96 -12.05 -16.08
C LYS A 105 -6.60 -10.67 -15.97
N VAL A 106 -6.67 -10.15 -14.75
CA VAL A 106 -6.99 -8.76 -14.45
C VAL A 106 -5.85 -8.17 -13.65
N ALA A 107 -5.13 -7.21 -14.22
CA ALA A 107 -4.07 -6.46 -13.56
C ALA A 107 -4.54 -5.03 -13.30
N VAL A 108 -4.62 -4.64 -12.03
CA VAL A 108 -4.92 -3.27 -11.61
C VAL A 108 -3.61 -2.60 -11.22
N VAL A 109 -3.39 -1.41 -11.76
CA VAL A 109 -2.23 -0.57 -11.50
C VAL A 109 -2.71 0.73 -10.88
N TYR A 110 -2.13 1.08 -9.74
CA TYR A 110 -2.44 2.30 -9.00
C TYR A 110 -1.18 3.16 -8.89
N ASP A 111 -1.31 4.42 -9.30
CA ASP A 111 -0.34 5.47 -9.02
C ASP A 111 -0.53 5.97 -7.58
N ALA A 112 0.35 5.50 -6.69
CA ALA A 112 0.34 5.82 -5.28
C ALA A 112 1.11 7.10 -4.95
N SER A 113 1.59 7.88 -5.93
CA SER A 113 2.35 9.14 -5.73
C SER A 113 1.61 10.19 -4.87
N ARG A 114 0.30 10.08 -4.73
CA ARG A 114 -0.54 10.96 -3.91
C ARG A 114 -0.68 10.54 -2.44
N LEU A 115 -0.19 9.35 -2.06
CA LEU A 115 -0.21 8.92 -0.66
C LEU A 115 0.68 9.83 0.22
N PRO A 116 0.26 10.17 1.45
CA PRO A 116 0.98 11.12 2.32
C PRO A 116 2.21 10.50 3.01
N ILE A 117 2.92 9.59 2.35
CA ILE A 117 4.10 8.88 2.88
C ILE A 117 5.40 9.35 2.24
N TRP A 118 5.35 9.96 1.05
CA TRP A 118 6.55 10.24 0.25
C TRP A 118 7.47 11.32 0.83
N THR A 119 6.94 12.19 1.69
CA THR A 119 7.74 13.15 2.45
C THR A 119 8.74 12.49 3.39
N LEU A 120 8.53 11.21 3.73
CA LEU A 120 9.42 10.42 4.60
C LEU A 120 10.57 9.75 3.83
N GLY A 121 10.60 9.83 2.49
CA GLY A 121 11.61 9.17 1.64
C GLY A 121 13.08 9.47 1.97
N PRO A 122 13.45 10.69 2.43
CA PRO A 122 14.82 10.96 2.87
C PRO A 122 15.24 10.22 4.15
N ILE A 123 14.27 9.76 4.95
CA ILE A 123 14.50 9.20 6.31
C ILE A 123 14.20 7.69 6.33
N LEU A 124 13.28 7.23 5.48
CA LEU A 124 12.82 5.85 5.40
C LEU A 124 13.00 5.28 3.99
N PRO A 125 13.41 4.01 3.85
CA PRO A 125 13.38 3.34 2.56
C PRO A 125 11.92 3.11 2.16
N LEU A 126 11.41 3.86 1.18
CA LEU A 126 10.05 3.70 0.71
C LEU A 126 9.98 2.78 -0.52
N PRO A 127 8.87 2.03 -0.70
CA PRO A 127 8.65 1.19 -1.87
C PRO A 127 8.34 2.02 -3.14
N SER A 128 8.07 1.35 -4.27
CA SER A 128 7.71 2.01 -5.52
C SER A 128 6.40 2.80 -5.41
N GLN A 129 6.31 3.93 -6.11
CA GLN A 129 5.08 4.72 -6.22
C GLN A 129 4.02 4.06 -7.11
N THR A 130 4.37 2.99 -7.83
CA THR A 130 3.42 2.18 -8.60
C THR A 130 3.07 0.92 -7.83
N ILE A 131 1.80 0.73 -7.51
CA ILE A 131 1.27 -0.50 -6.92
C ILE A 131 0.58 -1.29 -8.03
N ARG A 132 1.04 -2.52 -8.28
CA ARG A 132 0.44 -3.41 -9.27
C ARG A 132 -0.03 -4.71 -8.62
N ARG A 133 -1.30 -5.07 -8.82
CA ARG A 133 -1.87 -6.34 -8.34
C ARG A 133 -2.62 -7.05 -9.45
N VAL A 134 -2.52 -8.38 -9.43
CA VAL A 134 -3.06 -9.26 -10.47
C VAL A 134 -3.96 -10.28 -9.82
N ALA A 135 -5.15 -10.46 -10.39
CA ALA A 135 -6.04 -11.57 -10.12
C ALA A 135 -6.24 -12.37 -11.41
N VAL A 136 -6.37 -13.68 -11.29
CA VAL A 136 -6.57 -14.59 -12.42
C VAL A 136 -7.78 -15.47 -12.12
N ILE A 137 -8.64 -15.65 -13.12
CA ILE A 137 -9.77 -16.58 -13.06
C ILE A 137 -9.64 -17.63 -14.17
N LYS A 138 -10.16 -18.84 -13.90
CA LYS A 138 -10.31 -19.89 -14.92
C LYS A 138 -11.66 -19.75 -15.62
N ARG A 139 -11.70 -20.00 -16.92
CA ARG A 139 -12.89 -19.96 -17.79
C ARG A 139 -13.67 -21.27 -17.64
N GLY A 140 -14.33 -21.45 -16.50
CA GLY A 140 -15.09 -22.67 -16.19
C GLY A 140 -14.23 -23.94 -16.02
N GLY A 141 -14.88 -25.02 -15.58
CA GLY A 141 -14.29 -26.37 -15.49
C GLY A 141 -13.33 -26.60 -14.30
N TYR A 142 -13.68 -27.54 -13.42
CA TYR A 142 -12.73 -28.18 -12.51
C TYR A 142 -11.82 -29.11 -13.31
#